data_AF-A0A9W6DQ26-F1
#
_entry.id   AF-A0A9W6DQ26-F1
#
_cell.length_a   1.000
_cell.length_b   1.000
_cell.length_c   1.000
_cell.angle_alpha   90.00
_cell.angle_beta   90.00
_cell.angle_gamma   90.00
#
_symmetry.space_group_name_H-M   'P 1'
#
loop_
_entity.id
_entity.type
_entity.pdbx_description
1 polymer ?
#
loop_
_entity_poly.entity_id
_entity_poly.type
_entity_poly.pdbx_seq_one_letter_code
_entity_poly.pdbx_strand_id
1 'polypeptide(L)'
;MQFDHAVDICDQYLDAFDVCWGQEYATGDAMFLPEQFTQFYQVVKQPEGNIYYIVEHPNRHHTWIAGTIGSVIQVVTQIQGEEDVRGLGEEYIKPTPKRVHEPWRAYVIPHHNNLEYVAEC
;
A
#
# COMPACT_ATOMS: atom_id res chain seq x y z
N MET A 1 -23.24 42.80 17.89
CA MET A 1 -22.39 41.64 17.53
C MET A 1 -22.71 40.55 18.53
N GLN A 2 -23.41 39.52 18.08
CA GLN A 2 -23.74 38.35 18.88
C GLN A 2 -22.63 37.35 18.60
N PHE A 3 -21.81 37.05 19.61
CA PHE A 3 -20.82 35.97 19.50
C PHE A 3 -21.62 34.68 19.41
N ASP A 4 -21.51 34.00 18.28
CA ASP A 4 -22.04 32.66 18.10
C ASP A 4 -21.46 31.78 19.22
N HIS A 5 -22.30 30.96 19.84
CA HIS A 5 -21.96 30.22 21.04
C HIS A 5 -20.67 29.44 20.81
N ALA A 6 -19.63 29.77 21.60
CA ALA A 6 -18.33 29.13 21.52
C ALA A 6 -18.52 27.61 21.62
N VAL A 7 -18.23 26.90 20.53
CA VAL A 7 -18.26 25.44 20.49
C VAL A 7 -17.27 24.93 21.53
N ASP A 8 -17.77 24.33 22.60
CA ASP A 8 -16.93 23.61 23.55
C ASP A 8 -16.57 22.25 22.94
N ILE A 9 -15.34 22.16 22.45
CA ILE A 9 -14.79 20.98 21.78
C ILE A 9 -14.76 19.79 22.74
N CYS A 10 -14.61 20.02 24.05
CA CYS A 10 -14.60 18.96 25.06
C CYS A 10 -15.98 18.34 25.25
N ASP A 11 -17.06 19.13 25.15
CA ASP A 11 -18.45 18.64 25.23
C ASP A 11 -18.90 17.91 23.94
N GLN A 12 -18.19 18.09 22.83
CA GLN A 12 -18.46 17.43 21.54
C GLN A 12 -17.63 16.14 21.35
N TYR A 13 -16.63 15.91 22.18
CA TYR A 13 -15.79 14.72 22.11
C TYR A 13 -16.54 13.51 22.69
N LEU A 14 -16.87 12.54 21.83
CA LEU A 14 -17.58 11.31 22.23
C LEU A 14 -16.62 10.19 22.62
N ASP A 15 -15.64 9.90 21.76
CA ASP A 15 -14.65 8.83 21.96
C ASP A 15 -13.48 8.97 20.96
N ALA A 16 -12.33 8.38 21.27
CA ALA A 16 -11.26 8.17 20.30
C ALA A 16 -10.52 6.87 20.55
N PHE A 17 -9.87 6.39 19.49
CA PHE A 17 -9.09 5.18 19.49
C PHE A 17 -7.73 5.45 18.83
N ASP A 18 -6.67 4.92 19.43
CA ASP A 18 -5.32 4.97 18.91
C ASP A 18 -4.69 3.57 18.85
N VAL A 19 -3.69 3.43 17.99
CA VAL A 19 -2.86 2.22 17.90
C VAL A 19 -1.41 2.64 17.87
N CYS A 20 -0.64 2.16 18.85
CA CYS A 20 0.80 2.30 18.82
C CYS A 20 1.42 1.10 18.09
N TRP A 21 1.61 1.20 16.77
CA TRP A 21 2.14 0.10 15.95
C TRP A 21 3.46 -0.51 16.45
N GLY A 22 4.31 0.29 17.11
CA GLY A 22 5.55 -0.17 17.73
C GLY A 22 5.37 -1.12 18.91
N GLN A 23 4.19 -1.14 19.53
CA GLN A 23 3.84 -2.01 20.65
C GLN A 23 3.00 -3.24 20.23
N GLU A 24 2.68 -3.34 18.94
CA GLU A 24 1.90 -4.43 18.36
C GLU A 24 2.79 -5.45 17.65
N TYR A 25 2.19 -6.53 17.13
CA TYR A 25 2.88 -7.54 16.32
C TYR A 25 3.60 -6.97 15.08
N ALA A 26 3.16 -5.80 14.60
CA ALA A 26 3.81 -5.10 13.50
C ALA A 26 5.21 -4.59 13.88
N THR A 27 5.48 -4.38 15.18
CA THR A 27 6.75 -3.86 15.73
C THR A 27 7.15 -2.48 15.23
N GLY A 28 6.22 -1.76 14.60
CA GLY A 28 6.41 -0.42 14.05
C GLY A 28 6.27 -0.39 12.53
N ASP A 29 6.66 0.74 11.97
CA ASP A 29 6.83 0.90 10.53
C ASP A 29 8.32 0.77 10.23
N ALA A 30 8.68 0.09 9.13
CA ALA A 30 10.07 0.11 8.70
C ALA A 30 10.33 1.41 7.95
N MET A 31 11.53 1.95 8.01
CA MET A 31 11.98 3.01 7.11
C MET A 31 13.47 2.83 6.92
N PHE A 32 13.92 2.91 5.66
CA PHE A 32 15.35 2.85 5.39
C PHE A 32 16.05 4.05 6.01
N LEU A 33 17.06 3.79 6.83
CA LEU A 33 18.05 4.80 7.18
C LEU A 33 18.86 5.18 5.93
N PRO A 34 19.56 6.33 5.94
CA PRO A 34 20.45 6.71 4.85
C PRO A 34 21.37 5.55 4.44
N GLU A 35 21.53 5.38 3.13
CA GLU A 35 22.30 4.31 2.46
C GLU A 35 21.77 2.86 2.60
N GLN A 36 20.85 2.55 3.52
CA GLN A 36 20.36 1.18 3.66
C GLN A 36 19.61 0.67 2.44
N PHE A 37 18.85 1.55 1.78
CA PHE A 37 18.16 1.19 0.54
C PHE A 37 19.18 0.78 -0.54
N THR A 38 20.19 1.60 -0.80
CA THR A 38 21.21 1.32 -1.82
C THR A 38 21.98 0.02 -1.52
N GLN A 39 22.29 -0.22 -0.24
CA GLN A 39 23.11 -1.35 0.19
C GLN A 39 22.35 -2.68 0.25
N PHE A 40 21.12 -2.66 0.77
CA PHE A 40 20.42 -3.89 1.17
C PHE A 40 19.15 -4.18 0.38
N TYR A 41 18.65 -3.23 -0.42
CA TYR A 41 17.39 -3.41 -1.15
C TYR A 41 17.37 -4.63 -2.08
N GLN A 42 18.49 -4.96 -2.73
CA GLN A 42 18.54 -6.16 -3.58
C GLN A 42 18.72 -7.44 -2.76
N VAL A 43 19.45 -7.35 -1.63
CA VAL A 43 19.75 -8.50 -0.77
C VAL A 43 18.48 -9.00 -0.09
N VAL A 44 17.66 -8.09 0.46
CA VAL A 44 16.40 -8.45 1.16
C VAL A 44 15.35 -9.12 0.25
N LYS A 45 15.53 -9.04 -1.07
CA LYS A 45 14.63 -9.60 -2.09
C LYS A 45 15.04 -10.98 -2.56
N GLN A 46 16.22 -11.44 -2.18
CA GLN A 46 16.75 -12.73 -2.63
C GLN A 46 16.22 -13.84 -1.71
N PRO A 47 15.76 -14.97 -2.29
CA PRO A 47 15.44 -16.14 -1.50
C PRO A 47 16.71 -16.74 -0.89
N GLU A 48 16.56 -17.34 0.30
CA GLU A 48 17.63 -18.07 0.97
C GLU A 48 17.31 -19.58 0.93
N GLY A 49 17.82 -20.24 -0.10
CA GLY A 49 17.46 -21.63 -0.38
C GLY A 49 15.98 -21.76 -0.74
N ASN A 50 15.21 -22.48 0.09
CA ASN A 50 13.77 -22.66 -0.07
C ASN A 50 12.93 -21.67 0.76
N ILE A 51 13.57 -20.63 1.33
CA ILE A 51 12.92 -19.58 2.12
C ILE A 51 12.73 -18.36 1.23
N TYR A 52 11.50 -17.90 1.10
CA TYR A 52 11.11 -16.75 0.29
C TYR A 52 10.55 -15.64 1.17
N TYR A 53 10.89 -14.39 0.86
CA TYR A 53 10.53 -13.23 1.64
C TYR A 53 9.43 -12.41 0.94
N ILE A 54 8.25 -12.34 1.57
CA ILE A 54 7.15 -11.46 1.16
C ILE A 54 7.11 -10.32 2.17
N VAL A 55 7.36 -9.11 1.69
CA VAL A 55 7.50 -7.92 2.53
C VAL A 55 6.86 -6.72 1.84
N GLU A 56 6.45 -5.74 2.63
CA GLU A 56 5.92 -4.45 2.13
C GLU A 56 7.05 -3.57 1.54
N HIS A 57 8.21 -3.67 2.18
CA HIS A 57 9.42 -2.89 1.98
C HIS A 57 10.31 -3.17 0.72
N PRO A 58 10.12 -4.22 -0.11
CA PRO A 58 11.02 -4.54 -1.22
C PRO A 58 10.63 -3.82 -2.51
N ASN A 59 9.71 -2.87 -2.46
CA ASN A 59 9.33 -2.00 -3.57
C ASN A 59 9.57 -0.54 -3.20
N ARG A 60 9.66 0.34 -4.21
CA ARG A 60 9.76 1.79 -3.99
C ARG A 60 8.51 2.41 -3.34
N HIS A 61 7.48 1.59 -3.09
CA HIS A 61 6.20 1.95 -2.50
C HIS A 61 6.13 1.49 -1.04
N HIS A 62 7.20 1.73 -0.30
CA HIS A 62 7.30 1.50 1.13
C HIS A 62 6.19 2.26 1.89
N THR A 63 5.68 1.70 2.99
CA THR A 63 4.45 2.07 3.72
C THR A 63 3.12 1.88 2.97
N TRP A 64 3.08 1.11 1.86
CA TRP A 64 1.84 0.88 1.09
C TRP A 64 1.55 -0.60 0.84
N ILE A 65 0.26 -0.96 0.89
CA ILE A 65 -0.23 -2.31 0.54
C ILE A 65 0.26 -2.76 -0.85
N ALA A 66 0.41 -1.81 -1.79
CA ALA A 66 0.94 -2.08 -3.13
C ALA A 66 2.38 -2.65 -3.11
N GLY A 67 3.20 -2.28 -2.13
CA GLY A 67 4.53 -2.85 -1.92
C GLY A 67 4.47 -4.35 -1.65
N THR A 68 3.61 -4.76 -0.71
CA THR A 68 3.37 -6.16 -0.38
C THR A 68 2.85 -6.95 -1.57
N ILE A 69 1.86 -6.43 -2.30
CA ILE A 69 1.30 -7.11 -3.49
C ILE A 69 2.40 -7.36 -4.53
N GLY A 70 3.26 -6.38 -4.78
CA GLY A 70 4.39 -6.55 -5.70
C GLY A 70 5.37 -7.64 -5.25
N SER A 71 5.64 -7.75 -3.95
CA SER A 71 6.50 -8.82 -3.41
C SER A 71 5.87 -10.21 -3.52
N VAL A 72 4.55 -10.32 -3.35
CA VAL A 72 3.83 -11.59 -3.53
C VAL A 72 3.98 -12.09 -4.96
N ILE A 73 3.75 -11.21 -5.95
CA ILE A 73 3.92 -11.55 -7.37
C ILE A 73 5.34 -12.05 -7.62
N GLN A 74 6.34 -11.30 -7.15
CA GLN A 74 7.75 -11.66 -7.31
C GLN A 74 8.05 -13.05 -6.71
N VAL A 75 7.59 -13.34 -5.49
CA VAL A 75 7.85 -14.63 -4.83
C VAL A 75 7.16 -15.78 -5.57
N VAL A 76 5.93 -15.59 -6.04
CA VAL A 76 5.22 -16.61 -6.82
C VAL A 76 5.95 -16.89 -8.14
N THR A 77 6.43 -15.86 -8.85
CA THR A 77 7.30 -16.01 -10.03
C THR A 77 8.56 -16.82 -9.70
N GLN A 78 9.23 -16.50 -8.58
CA GLN A 78 10.46 -17.20 -8.16
C GLN A 78 10.20 -18.69 -7.83
N ILE A 79 9.04 -19.02 -7.25
CA ILE A 79 8.67 -20.40 -6.91
C ILE A 79 8.28 -21.19 -8.16
N GLN A 80 7.49 -20.59 -9.07
CA GLN A 80 7.02 -21.27 -10.28
C GLN A 80 8.16 -21.44 -11.31
N GLY A 81 9.16 -20.56 -11.29
CA GLY A 81 10.19 -20.52 -12.34
C GLY A 81 9.64 -20.04 -13.70
N GLU A 82 8.45 -19.44 -13.70
CA GLU A 82 7.77 -18.89 -14.87
C GLU A 82 7.81 -17.37 -14.82
N GLU A 83 7.97 -16.72 -15.97
CA GLU A 83 8.06 -15.25 -16.07
C GLU A 83 6.69 -14.57 -15.86
N ASP A 84 5.59 -15.31 -16.07
CA ASP A 84 4.22 -14.81 -15.99
C ASP A 84 3.41 -15.60 -14.96
N VAL A 85 2.94 -14.92 -13.91
CA VAL A 85 2.10 -15.51 -12.87
C VAL A 85 0.66 -15.40 -13.32
N ARG A 86 0.11 -16.51 -13.82
CA ARG A 86 -1.31 -16.57 -14.19
C ARG A 86 -2.20 -16.48 -12.96
N GLY A 87 -3.30 -15.74 -13.09
CA GLY A 87 -4.34 -15.71 -12.07
C GLY A 87 -4.90 -17.12 -11.84
N LEU A 88 -5.08 -17.49 -10.57
CA LEU A 88 -5.68 -18.77 -10.21
C LEU A 88 -7.08 -18.88 -10.85
N GLY A 89 -7.26 -19.89 -11.69
CA GLY A 89 -8.53 -20.19 -12.34
C GLY A 89 -8.77 -19.48 -13.68
N GLU A 90 -7.77 -18.78 -14.22
CA GLU A 90 -7.80 -18.29 -15.61
C GLU A 90 -8.09 -19.41 -16.62
N GLU A 91 -7.64 -20.63 -16.35
CA GLU A 91 -7.91 -21.82 -17.16
C GLU A 91 -9.40 -22.21 -17.20
N TYR A 92 -10.19 -21.78 -16.21
CA TYR A 92 -11.63 -22.01 -16.14
C TYR A 92 -12.46 -20.84 -16.69
N ILE A 93 -11.83 -19.68 -16.90
CA ILE A 93 -12.48 -18.52 -17.53
C ILE A 93 -12.53 -18.77 -19.03
N LYS A 94 -13.71 -19.10 -19.55
CA LYS A 94 -13.93 -19.17 -21.00
C LYS A 94 -13.51 -17.83 -21.62
N PRO A 95 -12.72 -17.80 -22.69
CA PRO A 95 -12.30 -16.56 -23.31
C PRO A 95 -13.55 -15.80 -23.75
N THR A 96 -13.86 -14.74 -23.01
CA THR A 96 -14.83 -13.76 -23.47
C THR A 96 -14.10 -12.97 -24.56
N PRO A 97 -14.65 -12.84 -25.78
CA PRO A 97 -13.96 -12.15 -26.86
C PRO A 97 -13.48 -10.79 -26.37
N LYS A 98 -12.16 -10.57 -26.43
CA LYS A 98 -11.53 -9.31 -26.03
C LYS A 98 -12.19 -8.18 -26.82
N ARG A 99 -12.93 -7.29 -26.16
CA ARG A 99 -13.27 -6.00 -26.76
C ARG A 99 -11.96 -5.30 -27.05
N VAL A 100 -11.75 -5.01 -28.32
CA VAL A 100 -10.58 -4.31 -28.86
C VAL A 100 -10.41 -2.97 -28.11
N HIS A 101 -9.22 -2.76 -27.54
CA HIS A 101 -8.65 -1.50 -27.07
C HIS A 101 -9.63 -0.47 -26.48
N GLU A 102 -9.87 -0.55 -25.17
CA GLU A 102 -10.05 0.67 -24.39
C GLU A 102 -8.68 1.02 -23.78
N PRO A 103 -8.07 2.19 -24.11
CA PRO A 103 -6.85 2.61 -23.43
C PRO A 103 -7.17 2.68 -21.95
N TRP A 104 -6.35 2.02 -21.13
CA TRP A 104 -6.42 2.05 -19.67
C TRP A 104 -6.76 3.46 -19.19
N ARG A 105 -8.04 3.72 -18.89
CA ARG A 105 -8.37 4.83 -18.02
C ARG A 105 -7.83 4.37 -16.68
N ALA A 106 -6.67 4.91 -16.30
CA ALA A 106 -6.33 5.00 -14.89
C ALA A 106 -7.62 5.45 -14.21
N TYR A 107 -8.19 4.61 -13.36
CA TYR A 107 -9.23 5.08 -12.47
C TYR A 107 -8.55 6.21 -11.72
N VAL A 108 -8.92 7.44 -12.09
CA VAL A 108 -8.65 8.61 -11.28
C VAL A 108 -9.36 8.26 -9.99
N ILE A 109 -8.60 7.74 -9.02
CA ILE A 109 -8.98 7.80 -7.62
C ILE A 109 -9.32 9.27 -7.46
N PRO A 110 -10.59 9.63 -7.20
CA PRO A 110 -10.94 11.03 -7.00
C PRO A 110 -9.92 11.54 -6.01
N HIS A 111 -9.13 12.54 -6.40
CA HIS A 111 -8.36 13.27 -5.42
C HIS A 111 -9.39 13.66 -4.38
N HIS A 112 -9.25 13.11 -3.17
CA HIS A 112 -9.93 13.63 -2.00
C HIS A 112 -9.34 15.04 -1.83
N ASN A 113 -9.83 15.98 -2.63
CA ASN A 113 -9.64 17.41 -2.47
C ASN A 113 -10.48 17.81 -1.26
N ASN A 114 -10.06 17.37 -0.09
CA ASN A 114 -10.46 17.93 1.20
C ASN A 114 -9.35 18.88 1.71
N LEU A 115 -8.63 19.52 0.79
CA LEU A 115 -7.94 20.76 1.08
C LEU A 115 -8.88 21.89 0.66
N GLU A 116 -9.93 22.11 1.44
CA GLU A 116 -10.47 23.45 1.56
C GLU A 116 -9.33 24.29 2.16
N TYR A 117 -8.65 25.05 1.32
CA TYR A 117 -7.89 26.20 1.80
C TYR A 117 -8.92 27.16 2.39
N VAL A 118 -9.11 27.07 3.71
CA VAL A 118 -9.67 28.16 4.49
C VAL A 118 -8.62 29.27 4.45
N ALA A 119 -8.75 30.15 3.46
CA ALA A 119 -8.07 31.43 3.50
C ALA A 119 -8.77 32.28 4.56
N GLU A 120 -8.23 32.27 5.77
CA GLU A 120 -8.54 33.28 6.79
C GLU A 120 -7.35 34.22 6.96
N CYS A 121 -7.70 35.52 6.97
CA CYS A 121 -6.91 36.76 7.08
C CYS A 121 -6.31 37.33 5.78
#